data_AF-A0A7J3FAH7-F1
#
_entry.id   AF-A0A7J3FAH7-F1
#
_cell.length_a   1.000
_cell.length_b   1.000
_cell.length_c   1.000
_cell.angle_alpha   90.00
_cell.angle_beta   90.00
_cell.angle_gamma   90.00
#
_symmetry.space_group_name_H-M   'P 1'
#
loop_
_entity.id
_entity.type
_entity.pdbx_description
1 polymer ?
#
loop_
_entity_poly.entity_id
_entity_poly.type
_entity_poly.pdbx_seq_one_letter_code
_entity_poly.pdbx_strand_id
1 'polypeptide(L)'
;ESFKRLYDKYLPGWAHEPEMLVRAEIIPDIEVWQAHMEAKKALIDYVNAMTNVGMDYETLTIGFARRATEYKRHALIFSDLERLKKVNNKGKIQIIFAGKAHPRDETGKKLIGQIFSYKEILKDRIKIAYLENYDMNLAAKMVSGVNVWLNTPLPPMEASGTSGMKAAHNGVINFSVLDGWWIEGWIESVTGWAIGPTPEEHVSTDERKTRELDDLYGKLEYVIVPLYYKRRDEWIQMMKNSIEKIACHFNSHRMMHRYVTEAYL
;
A
#
# COMPACT_ATOMS: atom_id res chain seq x y z
N GLU A 1 0.60 -16.78 -3.72
CA GLU A 1 0.18 -17.82 -4.67
C GLU A 1 -0.16 -17.33 -6.07
N SER A 2 -1.14 -16.44 -6.28
CA SER A 2 -1.59 -16.09 -7.65
C SER A 2 -0.49 -15.50 -8.55
N PHE A 3 0.22 -14.47 -8.09
CA PHE A 3 1.35 -13.88 -8.84
C PHE A 3 2.53 -14.83 -9.02
N LYS A 4 2.82 -15.68 -8.02
CA LYS A 4 3.84 -16.73 -8.14
C LYS A 4 3.58 -17.61 -9.36
N ARG A 5 2.32 -18.05 -9.57
CA ARG A 5 1.98 -18.88 -10.74
C ARG A 5 2.18 -18.15 -12.07
N LEU A 6 1.94 -16.83 -12.11
CA LEU A 6 2.24 -16.03 -13.29
C LEU A 6 3.74 -15.98 -13.55
N TYR A 7 4.54 -15.71 -12.52
CA TYR A 7 5.99 -15.64 -12.66
C TYR A 7 6.59 -17.00 -13.04
N ASP A 8 6.12 -18.10 -12.45
CA ASP A 8 6.55 -19.45 -12.81
C ASP A 8 6.26 -19.78 -14.29
N LYS A 9 5.13 -19.27 -14.82
CA LYS A 9 4.69 -19.50 -16.21
C LYS A 9 5.46 -18.64 -17.23
N TYR A 10 5.64 -17.36 -16.93
CA TYR A 10 6.17 -16.37 -17.89
C TYR A 10 7.66 -16.03 -17.68
N LEU A 11 8.14 -16.15 -16.45
CA LEU A 11 9.49 -15.77 -16.03
C LEU A 11 10.16 -16.94 -15.27
N PRO A 12 10.32 -18.11 -15.89
CA PRO A 12 10.93 -19.26 -15.22
C PRO A 12 12.34 -18.91 -14.73
N GLY A 13 12.59 -19.13 -13.44
CA GLY A 13 13.85 -18.75 -12.78
C GLY A 13 13.78 -17.49 -11.90
N TRP A 14 12.68 -16.72 -11.97
CA TRP A 14 12.51 -15.46 -11.21
C TRP A 14 12.79 -15.57 -9.70
N ALA A 15 12.54 -16.74 -9.10
CA ALA A 15 12.75 -16.94 -7.66
C ALA A 15 14.24 -16.95 -7.27
N HIS A 16 15.12 -17.34 -8.20
CA HIS A 16 16.58 -17.33 -8.05
C HIS A 16 17.20 -16.06 -8.63
N GLU A 17 16.57 -15.48 -9.66
CA GLU A 17 17.00 -14.25 -10.32
C GLU A 17 15.86 -13.22 -10.33
N PRO A 18 15.58 -12.54 -9.20
CA PRO A 18 14.45 -11.61 -9.10
C PRO A 18 14.52 -10.43 -10.07
N GLU A 19 15.71 -10.11 -10.59
CA GLU A 19 15.91 -9.09 -11.62
C GLU A 19 15.13 -9.40 -12.90
N MET A 20 14.81 -10.68 -13.18
CA MET A 20 13.95 -11.09 -14.29
C MET A 20 12.56 -10.46 -14.24
N LEU A 21 12.09 -10.03 -13.05
CA LEU A 21 10.82 -9.31 -12.91
C LEU A 21 10.78 -8.00 -13.70
N VAL A 22 11.92 -7.45 -14.14
CA VAL A 22 11.98 -6.33 -15.09
C VAL A 22 11.26 -6.65 -16.42
N ARG A 23 10.99 -7.92 -16.70
CA ARG A 23 10.28 -8.37 -17.91
C ARG A 23 8.78 -8.62 -17.65
N ALA A 24 8.21 -8.15 -16.54
CA ALA A 24 6.81 -8.37 -16.19
C ALA A 24 5.81 -7.90 -17.27
N GLU A 25 6.22 -6.99 -18.16
CA GLU A 25 5.43 -6.55 -19.32
C GLU A 25 4.98 -7.70 -20.24
N ILE A 26 5.76 -8.78 -20.33
CA ILE A 26 5.40 -9.94 -21.18
C ILE A 26 4.19 -10.72 -20.65
N ILE A 27 3.80 -10.51 -19.39
CA ILE A 27 2.66 -11.17 -18.77
C ILE A 27 1.39 -10.51 -19.33
N PRO A 28 0.41 -11.26 -19.86
CA PRO A 28 -0.83 -10.68 -20.38
C PRO A 28 -1.60 -9.89 -19.31
N ASP A 29 -2.10 -8.71 -19.67
CA ASP A 29 -2.82 -7.80 -18.76
C ASP A 29 -3.97 -8.48 -18.01
N ILE A 30 -4.74 -9.30 -18.74
CA ILE A 30 -5.87 -10.02 -18.17
C ILE A 30 -5.43 -11.03 -17.10
N GLU A 31 -4.28 -11.67 -17.26
CA GLU A 31 -3.77 -12.63 -16.27
C GLU A 31 -3.23 -11.91 -15.03
N VAL A 32 -2.58 -10.75 -15.18
CA VAL A 32 -2.18 -9.88 -14.07
C VAL A 32 -3.40 -9.45 -13.25
N TRP A 33 -4.45 -8.97 -13.92
CA TRP A 33 -5.69 -8.56 -13.26
C TRP A 33 -6.38 -9.72 -12.55
N GLN A 34 -6.48 -10.89 -13.19
CA GLN A 34 -7.10 -12.08 -12.59
C GLN A 34 -6.32 -12.55 -11.35
N ALA A 35 -4.99 -12.58 -11.41
CA ALA A 35 -4.17 -12.96 -10.26
C ALA A 35 -4.35 -12.00 -9.08
N HIS A 36 -4.46 -10.70 -9.37
CA HIS A 36 -4.77 -9.71 -8.35
C HIS A 36 -6.16 -9.89 -7.75
N MET A 37 -7.18 -10.11 -8.59
CA MET A 37 -8.55 -10.32 -8.13
C MET A 37 -8.70 -11.60 -7.29
N GLU A 38 -7.94 -12.66 -7.58
CA GLU A 38 -7.87 -13.86 -6.73
C GLU A 38 -7.32 -13.53 -5.34
N ALA A 39 -6.19 -12.80 -5.26
CA ALA A 39 -5.60 -12.40 -3.99
C ALA A 39 -6.52 -11.45 -3.20
N LYS A 40 -7.17 -10.51 -3.90
CA LYS A 40 -8.15 -9.59 -3.33
C LYS A 40 -9.35 -10.33 -2.76
N LYS A 41 -9.95 -11.28 -3.48
CA LYS A 41 -11.06 -12.10 -2.97
C LYS A 41 -10.66 -12.82 -1.69
N ALA A 42 -9.50 -13.48 -1.68
CA ALA A 42 -9.01 -14.18 -0.49
C ALA A 42 -8.81 -13.23 0.72
N LEU A 43 -8.38 -11.99 0.49
CA LEU A 43 -8.27 -10.99 1.56
C LEU A 43 -9.66 -10.53 2.04
N ILE A 44 -10.58 -10.20 1.14
CA ILE A 44 -11.90 -9.69 1.49
C ILE A 44 -12.76 -10.76 2.17
N ASP A 45 -12.66 -12.01 1.75
CA ASP A 45 -13.31 -13.15 2.42
C ASP A 45 -12.83 -13.28 3.86
N TYR A 46 -11.52 -13.20 4.06
CA TYR A 46 -10.93 -13.22 5.40
C TYR A 46 -11.40 -12.03 6.24
N VAL A 47 -11.39 -10.81 5.70
CA VAL A 47 -11.86 -9.61 6.40
C VAL A 47 -13.32 -9.74 6.82
N ASN A 48 -14.18 -10.18 5.91
CA ASN A 48 -15.60 -10.34 6.17
C ASN A 48 -15.87 -11.45 7.20
N ALA A 49 -15.14 -12.56 7.14
CA ALA A 49 -15.23 -13.63 8.15
C ALA A 49 -14.81 -13.15 9.55
N MET A 50 -13.79 -12.31 9.65
CA MET A 50 -13.26 -11.84 10.94
C MET A 50 -14.01 -10.63 11.52
N THR A 51 -14.66 -9.81 10.68
CA THR A 51 -15.18 -8.50 11.12
C THR A 51 -16.64 -8.25 10.75
N ASN A 52 -17.24 -9.07 9.89
CA ASN A 52 -18.61 -8.93 9.39
C ASN A 52 -18.94 -7.54 8.78
N VAL A 53 -17.92 -6.84 8.28
CA VAL A 53 -18.07 -5.45 7.79
C VAL A 53 -18.82 -5.36 6.46
N GLY A 54 -18.84 -6.45 5.68
CA GLY A 54 -19.50 -6.52 4.38
C GLY A 54 -18.77 -5.73 3.30
N MET A 55 -17.45 -5.92 3.19
CA MET A 55 -16.62 -5.40 2.10
C MET A 55 -16.89 -6.16 0.79
N ASP A 56 -16.73 -5.47 -0.33
CA ASP A 56 -17.01 -5.97 -1.69
C ASP A 56 -15.72 -6.14 -2.50
N TYR A 57 -15.73 -7.06 -3.47
CA TYR A 57 -14.55 -7.41 -4.27
C TYR A 57 -14.20 -6.36 -5.33
N GLU A 58 -15.18 -5.62 -5.84
CA GLU A 58 -14.97 -4.63 -6.91
C GLU A 58 -14.53 -3.27 -6.33
N THR A 59 -14.83 -3.02 -5.06
CA THR A 59 -14.53 -1.75 -4.37
C THR A 59 -13.02 -1.50 -4.20
N LEU A 60 -12.53 -0.30 -4.54
CA LEU A 60 -11.13 0.09 -4.34
C LEU A 60 -10.72 -0.10 -2.88
N THR A 61 -9.75 -0.99 -2.65
CA THR A 61 -9.30 -1.39 -1.30
C THR A 61 -7.96 -0.76 -0.97
N ILE A 62 -7.92 0.07 0.07
CA ILE A 62 -6.71 0.72 0.57
C ILE A 62 -6.24 -0.05 1.82
N GLY A 63 -4.99 -0.51 1.79
CA GLY A 63 -4.37 -1.22 2.90
C GLY A 63 -3.41 -0.35 3.69
N PHE A 64 -3.45 -0.49 5.02
CA PHE A 64 -2.46 0.09 5.91
C PHE A 64 -2.13 -0.91 7.02
N ALA A 65 -0.93 -1.52 6.99
CA ALA A 65 -0.53 -2.47 8.04
C ALA A 65 0.86 -2.21 8.62
N ARG A 66 0.91 -1.66 9.83
CA ARG A 66 2.15 -1.32 10.53
C ARG A 66 1.97 -1.31 12.06
N ARG A 67 3.05 -1.53 12.82
CA ARG A 67 3.08 -1.28 14.28
C ARG A 67 2.45 0.08 14.60
N ALA A 68 1.56 0.16 15.58
CA ALA A 68 0.89 1.39 15.96
C ALA A 68 1.85 2.28 16.77
N THR A 69 2.50 3.25 16.11
CA THR A 69 3.44 4.20 16.70
C THR A 69 3.19 5.58 16.10
N GLU A 70 3.37 6.66 16.88
CA GLU A 70 2.96 8.03 16.47
C GLU A 70 3.53 8.48 15.13
N TYR A 71 4.82 8.24 14.91
CA TYR A 71 5.50 8.69 13.70
C TYR A 71 4.95 8.05 12.41
N LYS A 72 4.18 6.96 12.48
CA LYS A 72 3.60 6.31 11.29
C LYS A 72 2.27 6.90 10.84
N ARG A 73 1.66 7.75 11.67
CA ARG A 73 0.46 8.56 11.38
C ARG A 73 -0.70 7.77 10.76
N HIS A 74 -1.07 6.61 11.32
CA HIS A 74 -2.19 5.77 10.84
C HIS A 74 -3.51 6.54 10.68
N ALA A 75 -3.73 7.57 11.50
CA ALA A 75 -4.93 8.37 11.49
C ALA A 75 -4.91 9.54 10.48
N LEU A 76 -3.83 9.75 9.71
CA LEU A 76 -3.71 10.90 8.81
C LEU A 76 -4.83 10.95 7.77
N ILE A 77 -5.27 9.78 7.26
CA ILE A 77 -6.41 9.66 6.33
C ILE A 77 -7.74 10.13 6.92
N PHE A 78 -7.86 10.21 8.25
CA PHE A 78 -9.05 10.67 8.97
C PHE A 78 -8.99 12.14 9.40
N SER A 79 -7.94 12.88 9.00
CA SER A 79 -7.78 14.29 9.39
C SER A 79 -8.92 15.19 8.92
N ASP A 80 -9.50 14.88 7.77
CA ASP A 80 -10.68 15.54 7.20
C ASP A 80 -11.69 14.51 6.68
N LEU A 81 -12.71 14.23 7.49
CA LEU A 81 -13.74 13.24 7.18
C LEU A 81 -14.63 13.68 6.01
N GLU A 82 -14.82 14.98 5.79
CA GLU A 82 -15.65 15.48 4.70
C GLU A 82 -14.94 15.31 3.36
N ARG A 83 -13.63 15.58 3.29
CA ARG A 83 -12.82 15.26 2.11
C ARG A 83 -12.77 13.75 1.85
N LEU A 84 -12.63 12.92 2.90
CA LEU A 84 -12.67 11.47 2.73
C LEU A 84 -14.02 10.97 2.20
N LYS A 85 -15.13 11.57 2.64
CA LYS A 85 -16.47 11.29 2.08
C LYS A 85 -16.58 11.74 0.62
N LYS A 86 -16.00 12.89 0.25
CA LYS A 86 -15.94 13.34 -1.16
C LYS A 86 -15.17 12.37 -2.04
N VAL A 87 -14.02 11.86 -1.58
CA VAL A 87 -13.28 10.78 -2.25
C VAL A 87 -14.21 9.58 -2.51
N ASN A 88 -14.88 9.09 -1.47
CA ASN A 88 -15.79 7.94 -1.58
C ASN A 88 -16.99 8.19 -2.51
N ASN A 89 -17.42 9.44 -2.67
CA ASN A 89 -18.50 9.81 -3.59
C ASN A 89 -18.06 9.79 -5.07
N LYS A 90 -16.76 9.91 -5.38
CA LYS A 90 -16.23 9.74 -6.75
C LYS A 90 -16.21 8.28 -7.19
N GLY A 91 -16.17 7.38 -6.23
CA GLY A 91 -16.15 5.93 -6.39
C GLY A 91 -15.90 5.32 -5.02
N LYS A 92 -16.64 4.24 -4.68
CA LYS A 92 -16.59 3.67 -3.33
C LYS A 92 -15.16 3.28 -2.96
N ILE A 93 -14.76 3.53 -1.72
CA ILE A 93 -13.50 3.03 -1.17
C ILE A 93 -13.78 2.17 0.05
N GLN A 94 -12.88 1.24 0.33
CA GLN A 94 -12.85 0.50 1.58
C GLN A 94 -11.43 0.45 2.12
N ILE A 95 -11.28 0.50 3.45
CA ILE A 95 -9.99 0.67 4.10
C ILE A 95 -9.76 -0.48 5.07
N ILE A 96 -8.62 -1.15 4.96
CA ILE A 96 -8.22 -2.23 5.85
C ILE A 96 -6.97 -1.78 6.62
N PHE A 97 -7.14 -1.62 7.93
CA PHE A 97 -6.05 -1.44 8.87
C PHE A 97 -5.63 -2.78 9.45
N ALA A 98 -4.34 -2.92 9.75
CA ALA A 98 -3.86 -3.96 10.65
C ALA A 98 -2.64 -3.48 11.43
N GLY A 99 -2.44 -4.06 12.60
CA GLY A 99 -1.29 -3.70 13.42
C GLY A 99 -1.39 -4.27 14.81
N LYS A 100 -0.30 -4.06 15.55
CA LYS A 100 -0.21 -4.31 16.99
C LYS A 100 0.40 -3.08 17.63
N ALA A 101 -0.15 -2.67 18.76
CA ALA A 101 0.56 -1.82 19.72
C ALA A 101 1.32 -2.74 20.68
N HIS A 102 2.50 -2.31 21.14
CA HIS A 102 3.18 -3.05 22.20
C HIS A 102 2.33 -2.99 23.49
N PRO A 103 2.28 -4.05 24.33
CA PRO A 103 1.43 -4.04 25.53
C PRO A 103 1.70 -2.90 26.51
N ARG A 104 2.90 -2.32 26.47
CA ARG A 104 3.32 -1.15 27.28
C ARG A 104 3.24 0.20 26.54
N ASP A 105 2.83 0.20 25.28
CA ASP A 105 2.72 1.41 24.45
C ASP A 105 1.29 1.94 24.49
N GLU A 106 1.00 2.75 25.51
CA GLU A 106 -0.32 3.36 25.72
C GLU A 106 -0.72 4.29 24.57
N THR A 107 0.27 4.95 23.97
CA THR A 107 0.05 5.82 22.81
C THR A 107 -0.39 5.01 21.60
N GLY A 108 0.30 3.90 21.30
CA GLY A 108 -0.09 2.97 20.24
C GLY A 108 -1.52 2.44 20.44
N LYS A 109 -1.90 2.10 21.67
CA LYS A 109 -3.27 1.67 22.00
C LYS A 109 -4.31 2.77 21.77
N LYS A 110 -4.01 4.02 22.17
CA LYS A 110 -4.88 5.18 21.91
C LYS A 110 -5.08 5.42 20.43
N LEU A 111 -4.04 5.32 19.61
CA LEU A 111 -4.13 5.44 18.16
C LEU A 111 -5.06 4.37 17.55
N ILE A 112 -4.96 3.12 18.02
CA ILE A 112 -5.89 2.06 17.61
C ILE A 112 -7.31 2.42 18.00
N GLY A 113 -7.54 2.86 19.25
CA GLY A 113 -8.85 3.32 19.71
C GLY A 113 -9.44 4.43 18.85
N GLN A 114 -8.63 5.41 18.42
CA GLN A 114 -9.07 6.47 17.50
C GLN A 114 -9.54 5.90 16.15
N ILE A 115 -8.83 4.91 15.60
CA ILE A 115 -9.23 4.27 14.33
C ILE A 115 -10.60 3.57 14.49
N PHE A 116 -10.85 2.90 15.62
CA PHE A 116 -12.16 2.33 15.92
C PHE A 116 -13.26 3.39 16.01
N SER A 117 -12.98 4.55 16.63
CA SER A 117 -13.92 5.68 16.66
C SER A 117 -14.26 6.18 15.26
N TYR A 118 -13.26 6.36 14.39
CA TYR A 118 -13.49 6.79 13.00
C TYR A 118 -14.24 5.75 12.17
N LYS A 119 -13.95 4.45 12.38
CA LYS A 119 -14.70 3.34 11.79
C LYS A 119 -16.19 3.45 12.13
N GLU A 120 -16.54 3.71 13.39
CA GLU A 120 -17.94 3.87 13.80
C GLU A 120 -18.60 5.12 13.21
N ILE A 121 -17.88 6.25 13.15
CA ILE A 121 -18.38 7.50 12.56
C ILE A 121 -18.69 7.33 11.05
N LEU A 122 -17.89 6.51 10.35
CA LEU A 122 -17.96 6.36 8.90
C LEU A 122 -18.72 5.10 8.42
N LYS A 123 -19.19 4.23 9.32
CA LYS A 123 -19.70 2.89 8.98
C LYS A 123 -20.79 2.84 7.91
N ASP A 124 -21.63 3.88 7.85
CA ASP A 124 -22.74 3.98 6.89
C ASP A 124 -22.31 4.55 5.53
N ARG A 125 -21.06 4.99 5.39
CA ARG A 125 -20.52 5.64 4.19
C ARG A 125 -19.33 4.89 3.60
N ILE A 126 -18.40 4.45 4.45
CA ILE A 126 -17.12 3.85 4.05
C ILE A 126 -16.91 2.59 4.90
N LYS A 127 -16.66 1.46 4.23
CA LYS A 127 -16.35 0.20 4.91
C LYS A 127 -14.91 0.25 5.43
N ILE A 128 -14.75 0.17 6.75
CA ILE A 128 -13.44 0.21 7.40
C ILE A 128 -13.31 -1.01 8.31
N ALA A 129 -12.24 -1.78 8.11
CA ALA A 129 -11.88 -2.92 8.95
C ALA A 129 -10.58 -2.65 9.69
N TYR A 130 -10.49 -3.13 10.93
CA TYR A 130 -9.23 -3.23 11.67
C TYR A 130 -9.01 -4.72 11.97
N LEU A 131 -7.92 -5.28 11.45
CA LEU A 131 -7.56 -6.67 11.64
C LEU A 131 -6.51 -6.78 12.74
N GLU A 132 -6.91 -7.42 13.84
CA GLU A 132 -6.04 -7.71 14.96
C GLU A 132 -5.05 -8.82 14.63
N ASN A 133 -4.08 -9.03 15.52
CA ASN A 133 -3.15 -10.15 15.46
C ASN A 133 -2.26 -10.23 14.20
N TYR A 134 -1.97 -9.10 13.56
CA TYR A 134 -1.05 -9.00 12.41
C TYR A 134 0.21 -9.87 12.56
N ASP A 135 0.27 -10.92 11.74
CA ASP A 135 1.31 -11.92 11.64
C ASP A 135 1.75 -12.06 10.16
N MET A 136 2.59 -13.04 9.86
CA MET A 136 3.05 -13.25 8.48
C MET A 136 1.93 -13.70 7.54
N ASN A 137 0.95 -14.46 8.02
CA ASN A 137 -0.16 -14.93 7.19
C ASN A 137 -1.07 -13.77 6.80
N LEU A 138 -1.43 -12.93 7.75
CA LEU A 138 -2.23 -11.74 7.48
C LEU A 138 -1.45 -10.73 6.64
N ALA A 139 -0.15 -10.55 6.91
CA ALA A 139 0.70 -9.73 6.07
C ALA A 139 0.67 -10.19 4.61
N ALA A 140 0.83 -11.50 4.35
CA ALA A 140 0.81 -12.06 3.01
C ALA A 140 -0.52 -11.80 2.28
N LYS A 141 -1.67 -11.91 2.97
CA LYS A 141 -2.99 -11.58 2.39
C LYS A 141 -3.12 -10.09 2.08
N MET A 142 -2.70 -9.23 3.00
CA MET A 142 -2.85 -7.78 2.82
C MET A 142 -1.95 -7.24 1.70
N VAL A 143 -0.66 -7.58 1.70
CA VAL A 143 0.27 -7.05 0.68
C VAL A 143 -0.02 -7.57 -0.73
N SER A 144 -0.79 -8.65 -0.87
CA SER A 144 -1.20 -9.18 -2.17
C SER A 144 -2.62 -8.80 -2.58
N GLY A 145 -3.52 -8.55 -1.62
CA GLY A 145 -4.95 -8.39 -1.89
C GLY A 145 -5.48 -6.97 -1.94
N VAL A 146 -4.77 -5.97 -1.38
CA VAL A 146 -5.23 -4.56 -1.46
C VAL A 146 -4.87 -3.95 -2.82
N ASN A 147 -5.61 -2.94 -3.27
CA ASN A 147 -5.30 -2.25 -4.51
C ASN A 147 -4.21 -1.19 -4.33
N VAL A 148 -4.28 -0.44 -3.22
CA VAL A 148 -3.30 0.60 -2.85
C VAL A 148 -2.71 0.29 -1.49
N TRP A 149 -1.39 0.34 -1.39
CA TRP A 149 -0.65 0.24 -0.13
C TRP A 149 -0.30 1.64 0.38
N LEU A 150 -1.00 2.10 1.41
CA LEU A 150 -0.84 3.43 1.98
C LEU A 150 0.22 3.44 3.09
N ASN A 151 1.17 4.38 3.02
CA ASN A 151 2.06 4.68 4.14
C ASN A 151 2.18 6.20 4.35
N THR A 152 2.08 6.65 5.60
CA THR A 152 2.14 8.08 5.93
C THR A 152 3.14 8.38 7.05
N PRO A 153 4.38 7.85 7.02
CA PRO A 153 5.36 8.16 8.05
C PRO A 153 5.67 9.65 8.09
N LEU A 154 6.01 10.18 9.27
CA LEU A 154 6.52 11.52 9.46
C LEU A 154 7.99 11.55 9.04
N PRO A 155 8.39 12.30 7.99
CA PRO A 155 9.79 12.37 7.59
C PRO A 155 10.66 13.06 8.66
N PRO A 156 11.93 12.67 8.83
CA PRO A 156 12.63 11.53 8.22
C PRO A 156 12.67 10.30 9.17
N MET A 157 11.53 9.94 9.79
CA MET A 157 11.50 8.93 10.86
C MET A 157 11.41 7.49 10.34
N GLU A 158 11.17 7.28 9.05
CA GLU A 158 11.22 5.97 8.43
C GLU A 158 12.58 5.75 7.76
N ALA A 159 13.44 4.92 8.35
CA ALA A 159 14.74 4.61 7.75
C ALA A 159 14.64 3.89 6.38
N SER A 160 13.64 3.01 6.22
CA SER A 160 13.42 2.27 4.97
C SER A 160 11.94 1.85 4.88
N GLY A 161 11.61 0.61 5.25
CA GLY A 161 10.25 0.08 5.28
C GLY A 161 9.97 -0.94 4.18
N THR A 162 9.98 -2.23 4.51
CA THR A 162 9.93 -3.30 3.49
C THR A 162 8.53 -3.73 3.06
N SER A 163 7.45 -3.24 3.70
CA SER A 163 6.09 -3.68 3.40
C SER A 163 5.61 -3.25 2.01
N GLY A 164 5.96 -2.03 1.58
CA GLY A 164 5.62 -1.56 0.24
C GLY A 164 6.41 -2.27 -0.87
N MET A 165 7.65 -2.69 -0.60
CA MET A 165 8.43 -3.56 -1.48
C MET A 165 7.76 -4.93 -1.68
N LYS A 166 7.22 -5.52 -0.60
CA LYS A 166 6.45 -6.78 -0.66
C LYS A 166 5.14 -6.60 -1.44
N ALA A 167 4.48 -5.46 -1.29
CA ALA A 167 3.26 -5.15 -2.02
C ALA A 167 3.52 -5.07 -3.53
N ALA A 168 4.63 -4.46 -3.94
CA ALA A 168 5.01 -4.33 -5.34
C ALA A 168 5.22 -5.68 -6.06
N HIS A 169 5.68 -6.72 -5.36
CA HIS A 169 5.78 -8.08 -5.91
C HIS A 169 4.42 -8.68 -6.32
N ASN A 170 3.31 -8.06 -5.92
CA ASN A 170 1.95 -8.49 -6.23
C ASN A 170 1.22 -7.44 -7.09
N GLY A 171 1.96 -6.54 -7.75
CA GLY A 171 1.36 -5.46 -8.56
C GLY A 171 0.58 -4.42 -7.74
N VAL A 172 0.65 -4.45 -6.41
CA VAL A 172 -0.02 -3.45 -5.57
C VAL A 172 0.70 -2.11 -5.71
N ILE A 173 -0.08 -1.04 -5.85
CA ILE A 173 0.44 0.31 -6.10
C ILE A 173 0.69 1.01 -4.77
N ASN A 174 1.86 1.62 -4.62
CA ASN A 174 2.21 2.34 -3.41
C ASN A 174 1.69 3.79 -3.45
N PHE A 175 1.15 4.24 -2.33
CA PHE A 175 0.79 5.64 -2.12
C PHE A 175 1.40 6.07 -0.79
N SER A 176 2.45 6.88 -0.84
CA SER A 176 3.26 7.11 0.35
C SER A 176 3.90 8.48 0.41
N VAL A 177 4.13 8.96 1.62
CA VAL A 177 5.05 10.07 1.88
C VAL A 177 6.45 9.70 1.42
N LEU A 178 7.19 10.66 0.85
CA LEU A 178 8.58 10.49 0.40
C LEU A 178 9.54 10.43 1.59
N ASP A 179 9.62 9.23 2.19
CA ASP A 179 10.54 8.90 3.28
C ASP A 179 11.02 7.44 3.15
N GLY A 180 12.17 7.14 3.74
CA GLY A 180 12.78 5.82 3.69
C GLY A 180 12.93 5.27 2.27
N TRP A 181 12.48 4.02 2.07
CA TRP A 181 12.65 3.31 0.79
C TRP A 181 11.87 3.94 -0.36
N TRP A 182 10.81 4.70 -0.06
CA TRP A 182 9.91 5.20 -1.09
C TRP A 182 10.60 6.25 -1.96
N ILE A 183 11.59 6.97 -1.42
CA ILE A 183 12.42 7.91 -2.17
C ILE A 183 13.16 7.20 -3.32
N GLU A 184 13.61 5.96 -3.10
CA GLU A 184 14.32 5.17 -4.10
C GLU A 184 13.38 4.52 -5.14
N GLY A 185 12.16 4.14 -4.74
CA GLY A 185 11.22 3.39 -5.57
C GLY A 185 10.14 4.22 -6.27
N TRP A 186 10.01 5.50 -5.90
CA TRP A 186 8.96 6.38 -6.41
C TRP A 186 9.29 6.94 -7.80
N ILE A 187 8.36 6.73 -8.72
CA ILE A 187 8.26 7.45 -9.98
C ILE A 187 6.79 7.85 -10.12
N GLU A 188 6.52 9.15 -10.03
CA GLU A 188 5.16 9.69 -9.94
C GLU A 188 4.27 9.18 -11.08
N SER A 189 3.10 8.64 -10.73
CA SER A 189 2.12 8.05 -11.65
C SER A 189 2.62 6.88 -12.51
N VAL A 190 3.82 6.36 -12.24
CA VAL A 190 4.37 5.16 -12.89
C VAL A 190 4.40 3.99 -11.92
N THR A 191 5.07 4.14 -10.78
CA THR A 191 5.18 3.10 -9.74
C THR A 191 4.24 3.33 -8.55
N GLY A 192 3.68 4.53 -8.46
CA GLY A 192 2.78 4.96 -7.40
C GLY A 192 2.69 6.47 -7.29
N TRP A 193 2.30 6.95 -6.12
CA TRP A 193 2.11 8.38 -5.87
C TRP A 193 2.80 8.83 -4.59
N ALA A 194 3.39 10.03 -4.63
CA ALA A 194 3.95 10.70 -3.45
C ALA A 194 2.87 11.46 -2.67
N ILE A 195 3.08 11.62 -1.37
CA ILE A 195 2.27 12.49 -0.49
C ILE A 195 3.20 13.55 0.11
N GLY A 196 2.89 14.82 -0.14
CA GLY A 196 3.59 15.95 0.44
C GLY A 196 4.82 16.39 -0.36
N PRO A 197 5.58 17.34 0.22
CA PRO A 197 6.79 17.90 -0.41
C PRO A 197 7.90 16.86 -0.55
N THR A 198 8.83 17.10 -1.49
CA THR A 198 10.03 16.27 -1.63
C THR A 198 10.99 16.48 -0.44
N PRO A 199 11.93 15.56 -0.19
CA PRO A 199 12.91 15.69 0.88
C PRO A 199 13.80 16.95 0.77
N GLU A 200 14.03 17.45 -0.44
CA GLU A 200 14.85 18.63 -0.72
C GLU A 200 14.13 19.94 -0.39
N GLU A 201 12.80 19.92 -0.29
CA GLU A 201 11.98 21.10 0.00
C GLU A 201 11.98 21.42 1.51
N HIS A 202 12.63 22.52 1.87
CA HIS A 202 12.62 23.07 3.23
C HIS A 202 11.34 23.88 3.49
N VAL A 203 10.27 23.18 3.85
CA VAL A 203 9.00 23.79 4.26
C VAL A 203 8.78 23.71 5.76
N SER A 204 7.95 24.61 6.30
CA SER A 204 7.54 24.54 7.71
C SER A 204 6.71 23.27 8.00
N THR A 205 6.64 22.88 9.27
CA THR A 205 5.83 21.72 9.69
C THR A 205 4.35 21.85 9.31
N ASP A 206 3.78 23.04 9.47
CA ASP A 206 2.37 23.31 9.17
C ASP A 206 2.10 23.31 7.66
N GLU A 207 3.02 23.86 6.87
CA GLU A 207 2.94 23.82 5.41
C GLU A 207 3.08 22.39 4.89
N ARG A 208 4.02 21.60 5.42
CA ARG A 208 4.18 20.18 5.08
C ARG A 208 2.90 19.42 5.33
N LYS A 209 2.32 19.56 6.54
CA LYS A 209 1.06 18.90 6.89
C LYS A 209 -0.07 19.30 5.94
N THR A 210 -0.17 20.58 5.59
CA THR A 210 -1.19 21.08 4.66
C THR A 210 -1.03 20.44 3.27
N ARG A 211 0.19 20.46 2.72
CA ARG A 211 0.50 19.84 1.42
C ARG A 211 0.29 18.33 1.42
N GLU A 212 0.66 17.64 2.49
CA GLU A 212 0.41 16.20 2.64
C GLU A 212 -1.09 15.89 2.62
N LEU A 213 -1.92 16.67 3.32
CA LEU A 213 -3.38 16.49 3.29
C LEU A 213 -3.97 16.81 1.93
N ASP A 214 -3.48 17.86 1.27
CA ASP A 214 -3.92 18.23 -0.07
C ASP A 214 -3.59 17.17 -1.10
N ASP A 215 -2.37 16.64 -1.07
CA ASP A 215 -1.98 15.51 -1.90
C ASP A 215 -2.76 14.24 -1.56
N LEU A 216 -2.91 13.91 -0.27
CA LEU A 216 -3.59 12.71 0.18
C LEU A 216 -5.01 12.65 -0.38
N TYR A 217 -5.81 13.68 -0.12
CA TYR A 217 -7.20 13.72 -0.57
C TYR A 217 -7.32 14.07 -2.06
N GLY A 218 -6.50 14.98 -2.56
CA GLY A 218 -6.54 15.41 -3.97
C GLY A 218 -6.20 14.27 -4.92
N LYS A 219 -5.12 13.52 -4.66
CA LYS A 219 -4.75 12.36 -5.48
C LYS A 219 -5.79 11.24 -5.34
N LEU A 220 -6.31 10.98 -4.14
CA LEU A 220 -7.41 10.01 -3.98
C LEU A 220 -8.64 10.40 -4.81
N GLU A 221 -9.10 11.64 -4.71
CA GLU A 221 -10.34 12.12 -5.32
C GLU A 221 -10.23 12.24 -6.85
N TYR A 222 -9.15 12.81 -7.35
CA TYR A 222 -9.02 13.22 -8.74
C TYR A 222 -8.15 12.30 -9.60
N VAL A 223 -7.31 11.46 -8.99
CA VAL A 223 -6.36 10.59 -9.72
C VAL A 223 -6.67 9.11 -9.46
N ILE A 224 -6.50 8.64 -8.24
CA ILE A 224 -6.49 7.22 -7.89
C ILE A 224 -7.88 6.58 -8.06
N VAL A 225 -8.92 7.17 -7.45
CA VAL A 225 -10.28 6.64 -7.55
C VAL A 225 -10.78 6.64 -9.00
N PRO A 226 -10.67 7.75 -9.77
CA PRO A 226 -11.06 7.74 -11.18
C PRO A 226 -10.26 6.74 -12.04
N LEU A 227 -8.95 6.63 -11.84
CA LEU A 227 -8.09 5.70 -12.58
C LEU A 227 -8.56 4.25 -12.37
N TYR A 228 -8.72 3.83 -11.11
CA TYR A 228 -9.15 2.47 -10.78
C TYR A 228 -10.49 2.09 -11.41
N TYR A 229 -11.48 2.99 -11.36
CA TYR A 229 -12.84 2.68 -11.81
C TYR A 229 -13.06 2.88 -13.31
N LYS A 230 -12.34 3.80 -13.96
CA LYS A 230 -12.64 4.22 -15.34
C LYS A 230 -11.57 3.81 -16.36
N ARG A 231 -10.35 3.51 -15.92
CA ARG A 231 -9.18 3.34 -16.79
C ARG A 231 -8.39 2.10 -16.36
N ARG A 232 -9.03 0.93 -16.50
CA ARG A 232 -8.50 -0.35 -16.02
C ARG A 232 -7.18 -0.74 -16.69
N ASP A 233 -7.05 -0.51 -18.00
CA ASP A 233 -5.83 -0.88 -18.73
C ASP A 233 -4.61 -0.13 -18.20
N GLU A 234 -4.78 1.16 -17.90
CA GLU A 234 -3.72 1.97 -17.30
C GLU A 234 -3.44 1.59 -15.84
N TRP A 235 -4.47 1.18 -15.10
CA TRP A 235 -4.26 0.61 -13.77
C TRP A 235 -3.40 -0.65 -13.84
N ILE A 236 -3.69 -1.56 -14.78
CA ILE A 236 -2.89 -2.78 -14.99
C ILE A 236 -1.46 -2.44 -15.41
N GLN A 237 -1.29 -1.42 -16.26
CA GLN A 237 0.05 -0.93 -16.61
C GLN A 237 0.82 -0.44 -15.38
N MET A 238 0.17 0.28 -14.46
CA MET A 238 0.79 0.66 -13.19
C MET A 238 1.12 -0.56 -12.31
N MET A 239 0.28 -1.59 -12.30
CA MET A 239 0.58 -2.84 -11.58
C MET A 239 1.83 -3.51 -12.15
N LYS A 240 1.96 -3.58 -13.48
CA LYS A 240 3.15 -4.09 -14.17
C LYS A 240 4.39 -3.24 -13.86
N ASN A 241 4.27 -1.92 -13.91
CA ASN A 241 5.37 -1.00 -13.55
C ASN A 241 5.82 -1.17 -12.09
N SER A 242 4.89 -1.42 -11.16
CA SER A 242 5.22 -1.74 -9.77
C SER A 242 6.10 -2.99 -9.69
N ILE A 243 5.78 -4.04 -10.43
CA ILE A 243 6.59 -5.26 -10.47
C ILE A 243 7.93 -5.01 -11.17
N GLU A 244 7.89 -4.43 -12.37
CA GLU A 244 9.05 -4.20 -13.23
C GLU A 244 10.10 -3.30 -12.59
N LYS A 245 9.70 -2.24 -11.90
CA LYS A 245 10.62 -1.19 -11.44
C LYS A 245 10.92 -1.28 -9.95
N ILE A 246 9.99 -1.81 -9.16
CA ILE A 246 10.19 -1.98 -7.72
C ILE A 246 10.56 -3.42 -7.41
N ALA A 247 9.72 -4.40 -7.75
CA ALA A 247 9.96 -5.78 -7.30
C ALA A 247 11.28 -6.37 -7.83
N CYS A 248 11.69 -6.02 -9.06
CA CYS A 248 12.97 -6.45 -9.62
C CYS A 248 14.17 -5.91 -8.83
N HIS A 249 14.07 -4.71 -8.25
CA HIS A 249 15.17 -3.99 -7.64
C HIS A 249 15.24 -4.20 -6.12
N PHE A 250 14.07 -4.19 -5.45
CA PHE A 250 13.96 -4.31 -4.00
C PHE A 250 13.80 -5.78 -3.59
N ASN A 251 14.89 -6.53 -3.74
CA ASN A 251 14.96 -7.94 -3.40
C ASN A 251 16.17 -8.26 -2.50
N SER A 252 16.06 -9.34 -1.72
CA SER A 252 17.11 -9.72 -0.78
C SER A 252 18.37 -10.28 -1.45
N HIS A 253 18.30 -10.77 -2.69
CA HIS A 253 19.47 -11.26 -3.42
C HIS A 253 20.42 -10.11 -3.70
N ARG A 254 19.91 -8.98 -4.23
CA ARG A 254 20.68 -7.75 -4.43
C ARG A 254 21.26 -7.22 -3.12
N MET A 255 20.45 -7.18 -2.06
CA MET A 255 20.93 -6.75 -0.74
C MET A 255 22.13 -7.59 -0.29
N MET A 256 21.98 -8.92 -0.28
CA MET A 256 23.04 -9.84 0.16
C MET A 256 24.28 -9.75 -0.74
N HIS A 257 24.10 -9.64 -2.05
CA HIS A 257 25.22 -9.45 -2.99
C HIS A 257 26.04 -8.21 -2.63
N ARG A 258 25.38 -7.05 -2.46
CA ARG A 258 26.07 -5.80 -2.07
C ARG A 258 26.77 -5.91 -0.71
N TYR A 259 26.13 -6.56 0.27
CA TYR A 259 26.80 -6.80 1.56
C TYR A 259 28.09 -7.59 1.40
N VAL A 260 28.07 -8.67 0.62
CA VAL A 260 29.26 -9.50 0.38
C VAL A 260 30.34 -8.70 -0.34
N THR A 261 30.00 -7.98 -1.41
CA THR A 261 31.00 -7.32 -2.27
C THR A 261 31.50 -5.96 -1.79
N GLU A 262 30.71 -5.24 -1.00
CA GLU A 262 31.03 -3.85 -0.60
C GLU A 262 31.34 -3.69 0.90
N ALA A 263 30.99 -4.67 1.74
CA ALA A 263 31.16 -4.55 3.19
C ALA A 263 31.98 -5.70 3.83
N TYR A 264 31.89 -6.92 3.30
CA TYR A 264 32.56 -8.09 3.90
C TYR A 264 33.85 -8.53 3.19
N LEU A 265 33.95 -8.33 1.87
CA LEU A 265 35.17 -8.53 1.07
C LEU A 265 35.96 -7.23 0.97
#